data_AF-A0A928U819-F1
#
_entry.id   AF-A0A928U819-F1
#
_cell.length_a   1.000
_cell.length_b   1.000
_cell.length_c   1.000
_cell.angle_alpha   90.00
_cell.angle_beta   90.00
_cell.angle_gamma   90.00
#
_symmetry.space_group_name_H-M   'P 1'
#
loop_
_entity.id
_entity.type
_entity.pdbx_description
1 polymer ?
#
loop_
_entity_poly.entity_id
_entity_poly.type
_entity_poly.pdbx_seq_one_letter_code
_entity_poly.pdbx_strand_id
1 'polypeptide(L)' 'MKVITEKEELYKLIKEAVREVLHEEIVEIFLKNIPLISKEEMKDIENLYGKPSLDKIAAFSETIEI' A
#
# COMPACT_ATOMS: atom_id res chain seq x y z
N MET A 1 -2.51 37.10 20.11
CA MET A 1 -3.28 36.01 20.75
C MET A 1 -2.27 35.03 21.33
N LYS A 2 -2.32 34.75 22.64
CA LYS A 2 -1.36 33.85 23.31
C LYS A 2 -2.15 32.62 23.72
N VAL A 3 -1.88 31.48 23.08
CA VAL A 3 -2.52 30.20 23.41
C VAL A 3 -1.73 29.60 24.56
N ILE A 4 -2.39 29.41 25.70
CA ILE A 4 -1.83 28.76 26.88
C ILE A 4 -2.66 27.48 27.05
N THR A 5 -2.01 26.33 26.86
CA THR A 5 -2.64 25.01 26.92
C THR A 5 -1.77 24.12 27.80
N GLU A 6 -2.41 23.25 28.60
CA GLU A 6 -1.70 22.29 29.43
C GLU A 6 -1.08 21.16 28.59
N LYS A 7 0.01 20.58 29.09
CA LYS A 7 0.78 19.56 28.35
C LYS A 7 -0.09 18.34 28.00
N GLU A 8 -0.91 17.86 28.93
CA GLU A 8 -1.84 16.75 28.72
C GLU A 8 -2.85 17.05 27.60
N GLU A 9 -3.39 18.26 27.57
CA GLU A 9 -4.39 18.67 26.58
C GLU A 9 -3.75 18.78 25.18
N LEU A 10 -2.54 19.34 25.09
CA LEU A 10 -1.78 19.37 23.85
C LEU A 10 -1.47 17.95 23.35
N TYR A 11 -1.04 17.05 24.23
CA TYR A 11 -0.76 15.67 23.87
C TYR A 11 -2.03 14.97 23.34
N LYS A 12 -3.17 15.18 23.97
CA LYS A 12 -4.45 14.61 23.54
C LYS A 12 -4.84 15.13 22.15
N LEU A 13 -4.75 16.43 21.92
CA LEU A 13 -5.03 17.05 20.62
C LEU A 13 -4.16 16.46 19.51
N ILE A 14 -2.85 16.34 19.74
CA ILE A 14 -1.92 15.74 18.79
C ILE A 14 -2.30 14.28 18.52
N LYS A 15 -2.63 13.52 19.56
CA LYS A 15 -2.95 12.09 19.44
C LYS A 15 -4.22 11.86 18.62
N GLU A 16 -5.24 12.68 18.81
CA GLU A 16 -6.48 12.62 18.03
C GLU A 16 -6.22 13.02 16.57
N ALA A 17 -5.49 14.11 16.32
CA ALA A 17 -5.15 14.53 14.96
C ALA A 17 -4.38 13.45 14.18
N VAL A 18 -3.41 12.79 14.81
CA VAL A 18 -2.66 11.68 14.19
C VAL A 18 -3.57 10.47 13.95
N ARG A 19 -4.47 10.16 14.89
CA ARG A 19 -5.42 9.04 14.75
C ARG A 19 -6.36 9.26 13.56
N GLU A 20 -6.89 10.47 13.40
CA GLU A 20 -7.79 10.82 12.30
C GLU A 20 -7.12 10.61 10.94
N VAL A 21 -5.92 11.18 10.75
CA VAL A 21 -5.15 11.02 9.50
C VAL A 21 -4.87 9.55 9.23
N LEU A 22 -4.42 8.77 10.22
CA LEU A 22 -4.18 7.34 10.02
C LEU A 22 -5.46 6.58 9.65
N HIS A 23 -6.61 6.94 10.22
CA HIS A 23 -7.87 6.27 9.93
C HIS A 23 -8.32 6.49 8.48
N GLU A 24 -8.13 7.70 7.97
CA GLU A 24 -8.44 8.04 6.57
C GLU A 24 -7.49 7.32 5.60
N GLU A 25 -6.20 7.35 5.87
CA GLU A 25 -5.16 6.76 5.00
C GLU A 25 -5.19 5.22 5.00
N ILE A 26 -5.61 4.58 6.11
CA ILE A 26 -5.68 3.12 6.22
C ILE A 26 -6.60 2.51 5.16
N VAL A 27 -7.72 3.17 4.84
CA VAL A 27 -8.68 2.66 3.86
C VAL A 27 -8.07 2.67 2.45
N GLU A 28 -7.41 3.76 2.08
CA GLU A 28 -6.75 3.86 0.78
C GLU A 28 -5.60 2.85 0.63
N ILE A 29 -4.77 2.71 1.68
CA ILE A 29 -3.71 1.70 1.71
C ILE A 29 -4.30 0.30 1.60
N PHE A 30 -5.39 0.01 2.32
CA PHE A 30 -6.04 -1.30 2.26
C PHE A 30 -6.53 -1.60 0.85
N LEU A 31 -7.27 -0.66 0.23
CA LEU A 31 -7.78 -0.81 -1.14
C LEU A 31 -6.66 -1.01 -2.17
N LYS A 32 -5.55 -0.28 -2.07
CA LYS A 32 -4.39 -0.43 -2.96
C LYS A 32 -3.71 -1.81 -2.85
N ASN A 33 -3.84 -2.47 -1.71
CA ASN A 33 -3.25 -3.79 -1.46
C ASN A 33 -4.21 -4.95 -1.76
N ILE A 34 -5.47 -4.68 -2.13
CA ILE A 34 -6.37 -5.74 -2.59
C ILE A 34 -5.84 -6.27 -3.92
N PRO A 35 -5.49 -7.56 -4.03
CA PRO A 35 -5.05 -8.13 -5.28
C PRO A 35 -6.18 -8.05 -6.31
N LEU A 36 -5.82 -7.75 -7.57
CA LEU A 36 -6.78 -7.60 -8.67
C LEU A 36 -7.61 -8.86 -8.93
N ILE A 37 -7.09 -10.03 -8.52
CA ILE A 37 -7.71 -11.33 -8.70
C ILE A 37 -7.69 -12.11 -7.39
N SER A 38 -8.72 -12.89 -7.15
CA SER A 38 -8.79 -13.82 -6.03
C SER A 38 -7.80 -14.97 -6.19
N LYS A 39 -7.57 -15.73 -5.12
CA LYS A 39 -6.69 -16.90 -5.15
C LYS A 39 -7.27 -18.01 -6.02
N GLU A 40 -8.59 -18.16 -5.97
CA GLU A 40 -9.37 -19.10 -6.76
C GLU A 40 -9.24 -18.77 -8.25
N GLU A 41 -9.47 -17.51 -8.63
CA GLU A 41 -9.31 -17.05 -10.01
C GLU A 41 -7.86 -17.21 -10.49
N MET A 42 -6.86 -16.88 -9.65
CA MET A 42 -5.46 -17.09 -10.00
C MET A 42 -5.15 -18.57 -10.25
N LYS A 43 -5.72 -19.49 -9.47
CA LYS A 43 -5.56 -20.93 -9.66
C LYS A 43 -6.17 -21.40 -10.99
N ASP A 44 -7.34 -20.85 -11.36
CA ASP A 44 -7.98 -21.17 -12.64
C ASP A 44 -7.15 -20.66 -13.83
N ILE A 45 -6.55 -19.47 -13.71
CA ILE A 45 -5.60 -18.93 -14.69
C ILE A 45 -4.39 -19.84 -14.83
N GLU A 46 -3.77 -20.26 -13.72
CA GLU A 46 -2.61 -21.18 -13.74
C GLU A 46 -2.96 -22.53 -14.36
N ASN A 47 -4.18 -23.04 -14.16
CA ASN A 47 -4.64 -24.28 -14.79
C ASN A 47 -4.80 -24.14 -16.31
N LEU A 48 -5.30 -22.99 -16.77
CA LEU A 48 -5.58 -22.74 -18.20
C LEU A 48 -4.31 -22.37 -19.00
N TYR A 49 -3.43 -21.57 -18.42
CA TYR A 49 -2.29 -20.97 -19.11
C TYR A 49 -0.93 -21.46 -18.61
N GLY A 50 -0.90 -22.24 -17.53
CA GLY A 50 0.32 -22.63 -16.83
C GLY A 50 0.78 -21.58 -15.81
N LYS A 51 1.75 -21.97 -14.97
CA LYS A 51 2.34 -21.08 -13.96
C LYS A 51 3.39 -20.17 -14.60
N PRO A 52 3.47 -18.88 -14.23
CA PRO A 52 4.56 -18.01 -14.68
C PRO A 52 5.93 -18.57 -14.29
N SER A 53 6.92 -18.36 -15.16
CA SER A 53 8.35 -18.62 -14.86
C SER A 53 8.76 -17.86 -13.60
N LEU A 54 9.45 -18.54 -12.67
CA LEU A 54 10.06 -17.90 -11.50
C LEU A 54 11.21 -16.98 -11.90
N ASP A 55 11.87 -17.29 -13.01
CA ASP A 55 12.92 -16.48 -13.58
C ASP A 55 12.29 -15.31 -14.33
N LYS A 56 12.47 -14.10 -13.78
CA LYS A 56 12.16 -12.85 -14.48
C LYS A 56 13.24 -12.61 -15.55
N ILE A 57 13.13 -13.30 -16.67
CA ILE A 57 13.95 -13.00 -17.84
C ILE A 57 13.41 -11.69 -18.43
N ALA A 58 14.25 -10.66 -18.49
CA ALA A 58 13.87 -9.43 -19.16
C ALA A 58 13.50 -9.75 -20.61
N ALA A 59 12.26 -9.49 -21.00
CA ALA A 59 11.79 -9.72 -22.36
C ALA A 59 12.54 -8.86 -23.38
N PHE A 60 13.09 -7.72 -22.93
CA PHE A 60 13.92 -6.82 -23.71
C PHE A 60 14.89 -6.10 -22.77
N SER A 61 16.18 -6.04 -23.13
CA SER A 61 17.16 -5.16 -22.50
C SER A 61 17.96 -4.46 -23.60
N GLU A 62 18.22 -3.17 -23.40
CA GLU A 62 19.07 -2.37 -24.27
C GLU A 62 20.12 -1.69 -23.39
N THR A 63 21.38 -1.74 -23.82
CA THR A 63 22.50 -1.12 -23.11
C THR A 63 22.84 0.16 -23.84
N ILE A 64 22.70 1.30 -23.18
CA ILE A 64 23.07 2.61 -23.75
C ILE A 64 24.48 2.94 -23.25
N GLU A 65 25.43 3.07 -24.18
CA GLU A 65 26.76 3.62 -23.88
C GLU A 65 26.66 5.15 -23.79
N ILE A 66 27.17 5.73 -22.68
CA ILE A 66 27.25 7.18 -22.43
C ILE A 66 28.66 7.67 -22.80
#